data_AF-A0A1Z8MUL1-F1
#
_entry.id   AF-A0A1Z8MUL1-F1
#
_cell.length_a   1.000
_cell.length_b   1.000
_cell.length_c   1.000
_cell.angle_alpha   90.00
_cell.angle_beta   90.00
_cell.angle_gamma   90.00
#
_symmetry.space_group_name_H-M   'P 1'
#
loop_
_entity.id
_entity.type
_entity.pdbx_description
1 polymer ?
#
loop_
_entity_poly.entity_id
_entity_poly.type
_entity_poly.pdbx_seq_one_letter_code
_entity_poly.pdbx_strand_id
1 'polypeptide(L)'
;MWKLWPRIEFVILHFCVLAICGVLGGALWVQFVAGEYPCPLCILQRLAMILSAMGSIFVITHGHYARVQGFSVMGLGYGMSILAAVAGLFIATRQVLLHIQPGDPGYGSPVLGMHLYSWSVVVFLVVLLASGLMLIFGRTPILHCPTCHEKESPEESKMKYLRLRWYSWATFWIFGAIILINAFATFAESGFHAFLPDNPSSYRLFEK
;
A
#
# COMPACT_ATOMS: atom_id res chain seq x y z
N MET A 1 -17.19 24.74 3.02
CA MET A 1 -16.93 23.38 2.51
C MET A 1 -15.62 23.27 1.73
N TRP A 2 -15.31 24.22 0.83
CA TRP A 2 -14.12 24.15 -0.06
C TRP A 2 -12.74 24.25 0.63
N LYS A 3 -12.64 24.96 1.76
CA LYS A 3 -11.39 25.08 2.54
C LYS A 3 -11.01 23.81 3.33
N LEU A 4 -11.95 22.90 3.58
CA LEU A 4 -11.69 21.65 4.33
C LEU A 4 -11.23 20.49 3.44
N TRP A 5 -11.56 20.52 2.14
CA TRP A 5 -11.23 19.46 1.19
C TRP A 5 -9.76 19.04 1.17
N PRO A 6 -8.76 19.95 1.13
CA PRO A 6 -7.36 19.55 1.14
C PRO A 6 -6.95 18.87 2.47
N ARG A 7 -7.61 19.17 3.59
CA ARG A 7 -7.35 18.47 4.86
C ARG A 7 -7.94 17.06 4.84
N ILE A 8 -9.12 16.90 4.25
CA ILE A 8 -9.80 15.61 4.12
C ILE A 8 -9.00 14.67 3.23
N GLU A 9 -8.54 15.15 2.07
CA GLU A 9 -7.68 14.38 1.16
C GLU A 9 -6.41 13.89 1.89
N PHE A 10 -5.72 14.79 2.61
CA PHE A 10 -4.50 14.43 3.35
C PHE A 10 -4.74 13.34 4.41
N VAL A 11 -5.88 13.42 5.12
CA VAL A 11 -6.28 12.42 6.12
C VAL A 11 -6.56 11.08 5.46
N ILE A 12 -7.23 11.08 4.31
CA ILE A 12 -7.58 9.85 3.61
C ILE A 12 -6.32 9.16 3.05
N LEU A 13 -5.36 9.91 2.52
CA LEU A 13 -4.06 9.37 2.10
C LEU A 13 -3.33 8.64 3.24
N HIS A 14 -3.26 9.27 4.43
CA HIS A 14 -2.64 8.63 5.60
C HIS A 14 -3.43 7.40 6.04
N PHE A 15 -4.76 7.49 6.04
CA PHE A 15 -5.64 6.38 6.37
C PHE A 15 -5.46 5.20 5.41
N CYS A 16 -5.36 5.43 4.10
CA CYS A 16 -5.11 4.38 3.11
C CYS A 16 -3.78 3.65 3.37
N VAL A 17 -2.71 4.40 3.64
CA VAL A 17 -1.40 3.80 3.96
C VAL A 17 -1.47 2.98 5.24
N LEU A 18 -2.06 3.53 6.30
CA LEU A 18 -2.20 2.84 7.59
C LEU A 18 -3.13 1.62 7.50
N ALA A 19 -4.18 1.67 6.69
CA ALA A 19 -5.05 0.53 6.44
C ALA A 19 -4.30 -0.61 5.77
N ILE A 20 -3.48 -0.32 4.74
CA ILE A 20 -2.62 -1.31 4.08
C ILE A 20 -1.58 -1.86 5.07
N CYS A 21 -1.00 -1.00 5.90
CA CYS A 21 -0.11 -1.43 6.98
C CYS A 21 -0.81 -2.39 7.94
N GLY A 22 -2.06 -2.10 8.32
CA GLY A 22 -2.86 -2.98 9.18
C GLY A 22 -3.12 -4.35 8.55
N VAL A 23 -3.49 -4.39 7.27
CA VAL A 23 -3.73 -5.65 6.54
C VAL A 23 -2.44 -6.48 6.45
N LEU A 24 -1.32 -5.86 6.08
CA LEU A 24 -0.02 -6.53 6.02
C LEU A 24 0.46 -7.00 7.41
N GLY A 25 0.21 -6.21 8.45
CA GLY A 25 0.47 -6.58 9.84
C GLY A 25 -0.35 -7.78 10.29
N GLY A 26 -1.64 -7.83 9.91
CA GLY A 26 -2.50 -8.99 10.15
C GLY A 26 -2.01 -10.25 9.41
N ALA A 27 -1.55 -10.11 8.17
CA ALA A 27 -0.98 -11.22 7.41
C ALA A 27 0.34 -11.73 8.02
N LEU A 28 1.21 -10.83 8.49
CA LEU A 28 2.43 -11.18 9.22
C LEU A 28 2.10 -11.86 10.56
N TRP A 29 1.06 -11.41 11.25
CA TRP A 29 0.60 -12.04 12.48
C TRP A 29 0.19 -13.49 12.24
N VAL A 30 -0.62 -13.77 11.21
CA VAL A 30 -0.99 -15.14 10.85
C VAL A 30 0.25 -15.97 10.51
N GLN A 31 1.18 -15.40 9.74
CA GLN A 31 2.42 -16.10 9.37
C GLN A 31 3.27 -16.51 10.59
N PHE A 32 3.47 -15.61 11.55
CA PHE A 32 4.33 -15.90 12.71
C PHE A 32 3.62 -16.64 13.84
N VAL A 33 2.33 -16.42 14.03
CA VAL A 33 1.55 -16.99 15.16
C VAL A 33 0.85 -18.28 14.76
N ALA A 34 0.23 -18.33 13.58
CA ALA A 34 -0.39 -19.56 13.09
C ALA A 34 0.62 -20.52 12.45
N GLY A 35 1.85 -20.05 12.18
CA GLY A 35 2.91 -20.86 11.57
C GLY A 35 2.60 -21.27 10.13
N GLU A 36 1.69 -20.56 9.47
CA GLU A 36 1.35 -20.80 8.06
C GLU A 36 2.34 -20.07 7.15
N TYR A 37 3.06 -20.83 6.34
CA TYR A 37 3.97 -20.28 5.34
C TYR A 37 3.18 -19.62 4.20
N PRO A 38 3.60 -18.45 3.69
CA PRO A 38 2.93 -17.81 2.57
C PRO A 38 3.31 -18.50 1.26
N CYS A 39 2.32 -18.66 0.39
CA CYS A 39 2.51 -19.14 -0.97
C CYS A 39 3.22 -18.09 -1.86
N PRO A 40 3.85 -18.47 -2.98
CA PRO A 40 4.47 -17.51 -3.90
C PRO A 40 3.50 -16.43 -4.41
N LEU A 41 2.23 -16.80 -4.68
CA LEU A 41 1.19 -15.84 -5.06
C LEU A 41 0.84 -14.86 -3.93
N CYS A 42 0.89 -15.34 -2.68
CA CYS A 42 0.60 -14.57 -1.49
C CYS A 42 1.67 -13.46 -1.29
N ILE A 43 2.95 -13.79 -1.55
CA ILE A 43 4.04 -12.80 -1.54
C ILE A 43 3.85 -11.76 -2.64
N LEU A 44 3.49 -12.19 -3.84
CA LEU A 44 3.17 -11.29 -4.95
C LEU A 44 2.01 -10.33 -4.60
N GLN A 45 0.98 -10.81 -3.88
CA GLN A 45 -0.11 -9.95 -3.40
C GLN A 45 0.38 -8.94 -2.37
N ARG A 46 1.25 -9.32 -1.42
CA ARG A 46 1.84 -8.38 -0.46
C ARG A 46 2.65 -7.30 -1.16
N LEU A 47 3.44 -7.67 -2.18
CA LEU A 47 4.19 -6.73 -3.00
C LEU A 47 3.27 -5.76 -3.76
N ALA A 48 2.16 -6.26 -4.32
CA ALA A 48 1.17 -5.40 -4.98
C ALA A 48 0.50 -4.43 -3.99
N MET A 49 0.19 -4.86 -2.76
CA MET A 49 -0.33 -3.97 -1.70
C MET A 49 0.69 -2.90 -1.32
N ILE A 50 1.96 -3.26 -1.13
CA ILE A 50 3.06 -2.32 -0.86
C ILE A 50 3.18 -1.30 -1.99
N LEU A 51 3.21 -1.76 -3.24
CA LEU A 51 3.32 -0.87 -4.41
C LEU A 51 2.11 0.07 -4.52
N SER A 52 0.91 -0.39 -4.14
CA SER A 52 -0.28 0.46 -4.10
C SER A 52 -0.18 1.56 -3.04
N ALA A 53 0.36 1.26 -1.85
CA ALA A 53 0.60 2.23 -0.78
C ALA A 53 1.75 3.21 -1.12
N MET A 54 2.74 2.77 -1.90
CA MET A 54 3.83 3.64 -2.37
C MET A 54 3.29 4.82 -3.17
N GLY A 55 2.24 4.64 -3.98
CA GLY A 55 1.57 5.74 -4.68
C GLY A 55 1.00 6.80 -3.73
N SER A 56 0.38 6.38 -2.63
CA SER A 56 -0.12 7.30 -1.60
C SER A 56 0.99 8.02 -0.85
N ILE A 57 2.10 7.33 -0.53
CA ILE A 57 3.27 7.95 0.13
C ILE A 57 4.00 8.91 -0.79
N PHE A 58 4.09 8.59 -2.08
CA PHE A 58 4.64 9.49 -3.08
C PHE A 58 3.87 10.81 -3.11
N VAL A 59 2.53 10.75 -3.10
CA VAL A 59 1.66 11.92 -3.00
C VAL A 59 1.88 12.68 -1.70
N ILE A 60 1.98 12.00 -0.55
CA ILE A 60 2.23 12.68 0.73
C ILE A 60 3.58 13.40 0.70
N THR A 61 4.63 12.74 0.21
CA THR A 61 6.00 13.27 0.23
C THR A 61 6.19 14.44 -0.74
N HIS A 62 5.65 14.32 -1.96
CA HIS A 62 5.79 15.34 -3.00
C HIS A 62 4.69 16.42 -2.94
N GLY A 63 3.52 16.11 -2.38
CA GLY A 63 2.46 17.08 -2.12
C GLY A 63 2.85 18.16 -1.13
N HIS A 64 3.90 17.95 -0.34
CA HIS A 64 4.50 18.97 0.52
C HIS A 64 5.33 20.01 -0.26
N TYR A 65 5.87 19.69 -1.43
CA TYR A 65 6.57 20.67 -2.26
C TYR A 65 5.55 21.57 -2.95
N ALA A 66 5.35 22.78 -2.40
CA ALA A 66 4.41 23.79 -2.92
C ALA A 66 4.65 24.12 -4.41
N ARG A 67 5.88 23.92 -4.92
CA ARG A 67 6.24 24.09 -6.33
C ARG A 67 5.76 22.97 -7.27
N VAL A 68 5.33 21.82 -6.76
CA VAL A 68 5.04 20.61 -7.55
C VAL A 68 3.60 20.09 -7.30
N GLN A 69 2.72 20.89 -6.68
CA GLN A 69 1.31 20.53 -6.43
C GLN A 69 0.43 20.53 -7.71
N GLY A 70 1.00 20.15 -8.86
CA GLY A 70 0.28 19.97 -10.10
C GLY A 70 -0.61 18.72 -10.10
N PHE A 71 -1.61 18.71 -10.99
CA PHE A 71 -2.41 17.53 -11.33
C PHE A 71 -1.53 16.32 -11.66
N SER A 72 -0.32 16.54 -12.18
CA SER A 72 0.65 15.51 -12.53
C SER A 72 1.11 14.66 -11.34
N VAL A 73 1.37 15.23 -10.17
CA VAL A 73 1.87 14.44 -9.01
C VAL A 73 0.76 13.60 -8.39
N MET A 74 -0.43 14.19 -8.23
CA MET A 74 -1.61 13.50 -7.72
C MET A 74 -2.03 12.38 -8.69
N GLY A 75 -2.12 12.71 -9.98
CA GLY A 75 -2.46 11.74 -11.02
C GLY A 75 -1.45 10.60 -11.13
N LEU A 76 -0.14 10.89 -11.01
CA LEU A 76 0.90 9.87 -11.05
C LEU A 76 0.86 8.96 -9.82
N GLY A 77 0.68 9.53 -8.63
CA GLY A 77 0.58 8.76 -7.39
C GLY A 77 -0.66 7.85 -7.34
N TYR A 78 -1.86 8.39 -7.61
CA TYR A 78 -3.08 7.58 -7.69
C TYR A 78 -3.04 6.61 -8.87
N GLY A 79 -2.44 6.99 -10.00
CA GLY A 79 -2.23 6.11 -11.15
C GLY A 79 -1.34 4.91 -10.81
N MET A 80 -0.24 5.12 -10.09
CA MET A 80 0.59 4.04 -9.56
C MET A 80 -0.20 3.13 -8.62
N SER A 81 -0.99 3.71 -7.71
CA SER A 81 -1.84 2.93 -6.80
C SER A 81 -2.86 2.07 -7.54
N ILE A 82 -3.50 2.62 -8.59
CA ILE A 82 -4.48 1.91 -9.41
C ILE A 82 -3.81 0.78 -10.19
N LEU A 83 -2.69 1.03 -10.87
CA LEU A 83 -1.99 0.00 -11.64
C LEU A 83 -1.51 -1.16 -10.75
N ALA A 84 -0.96 -0.83 -9.59
CA ALA A 84 -0.56 -1.82 -8.59
C ALA A 84 -1.77 -2.64 -8.08
N ALA A 85 -2.91 -1.99 -7.83
CA ALA A 85 -4.12 -2.65 -7.37
C ALA A 85 -4.76 -3.54 -8.46
N VAL A 86 -4.72 -3.14 -9.74
CA VAL A 86 -5.16 -4.00 -10.86
C VAL A 86 -4.28 -5.25 -10.96
N ALA A 87 -2.96 -5.09 -10.89
CA ALA A 87 -2.04 -6.22 -10.92
C ALA A 87 -2.27 -7.16 -9.73
N GLY A 88 -2.42 -6.62 -8.52
CA GLY A 88 -2.75 -7.38 -7.31
C GLY A 88 -4.09 -8.11 -7.40
N LEU A 89 -5.12 -7.45 -7.95
CA LEU A 89 -6.43 -8.04 -8.17
C LEU A 89 -6.38 -9.23 -9.13
N PHE A 90 -5.58 -9.12 -10.21
CA PHE A 90 -5.39 -10.23 -11.16
C PHE A 90 -4.73 -11.43 -10.48
N ILE A 91 -3.69 -11.21 -9.68
CA ILE A 91 -2.99 -12.26 -8.92
C ILE A 91 -3.92 -12.92 -7.89
N ALA A 92 -4.68 -12.12 -7.15
CA ALA A 92 -5.62 -12.61 -6.14
C ALA A 92 -6.78 -13.39 -6.78
N THR A 93 -7.35 -12.88 -7.88
CA THR A 93 -8.40 -13.57 -8.63
C THR A 93 -7.90 -14.90 -9.18
N ARG A 94 -6.66 -14.96 -9.69
CA ARG A 94 -6.05 -16.22 -10.11
C ARG A 94 -5.98 -17.22 -8.95
N GLN A 95 -5.60 -16.78 -7.76
CA GLN A 95 -5.55 -17.67 -6.59
C GLN A 95 -6.95 -18.18 -6.19
N VAL A 96 -7.97 -17.32 -6.23
CA VAL A 96 -9.37 -17.75 -6.01
C VAL A 96 -9.78 -18.81 -7.03
N LEU A 97 -9.48 -18.59 -8.32
CA LEU A 97 -9.83 -19.51 -9.40
C LEU A 97 -9.13 -20.86 -9.27
N LEU A 98 -7.91 -20.90 -8.71
CA LEU A 98 -7.20 -22.16 -8.46
C LEU A 98 -7.82 -22.99 -7.34
N HIS A 99 -8.55 -22.37 -6.40
CA HIS A 99 -9.17 -23.02 -5.25
C HIS A 99 -10.71 -23.06 -5.33
N ILE A 100 -11.28 -22.90 -6.54
CA ILE A 100 -12.72 -23.01 -6.77
C ILE A 100 -13.18 -24.47 -6.99
N GLN A 101 -12.24 -25.42 -7.10
CA GLN A 101 -12.56 -26.81 -7.38
C GLN A 101 -13.26 -27.47 -6.19
N PRO A 102 -14.36 -28.23 -6.41
CA PRO A 102 -15.08 -28.88 -5.33
C PRO A 102 -14.20 -29.94 -4.64
N GLY A 103 -14.06 -29.82 -3.32
CA GLY A 103 -13.28 -30.73 -2.48
C GLY A 103 -11.92 -30.19 -2.02
N ASP A 104 -11.50 -29.01 -2.46
CA ASP A 104 -10.28 -28.38 -1.97
C ASP A 104 -10.49 -27.69 -0.61
N PRO A 105 -9.64 -27.95 0.39
CA PRO A 105 -9.70 -27.26 1.68
C PRO A 105 -9.27 -25.79 1.62
N GLY A 106 -8.81 -25.31 0.45
CA GLY A 106 -8.25 -23.97 0.25
C GLY A 106 -6.88 -23.79 0.91
N TYR A 107 -6.14 -22.77 0.48
CA TYR A 107 -4.84 -22.44 1.08
C TYR A 107 -4.99 -21.51 2.30
N GLY A 108 -4.42 -21.93 3.42
CA GLY A 108 -4.40 -21.20 4.69
C GLY A 108 -5.70 -21.25 5.48
N SER A 109 -5.65 -20.95 6.77
CA SER A 109 -6.85 -20.96 7.62
C SER A 109 -7.81 -19.81 7.27
N PRO A 110 -9.13 -20.07 7.25
CA PRO A 110 -10.11 -19.03 6.99
C PRO A 110 -10.16 -18.06 8.17
N VAL A 111 -9.95 -16.78 7.89
CA VAL A 111 -10.10 -15.70 8.87
C VAL A 111 -11.47 -15.05 8.65
N LEU A 112 -12.33 -15.11 9.67
CA LEU A 112 -13.73 -14.65 9.61
C LEU A 112 -14.57 -15.37 8.53
N GLY A 113 -14.29 -16.65 8.27
CA GLY A 113 -15.03 -17.47 7.31
C GLY A 113 -14.64 -17.27 5.83
N MET A 114 -13.67 -16.39 5.53
CA MET A 114 -13.10 -16.22 4.19
C MET A 114 -11.59 -16.46 4.21
N HIS A 115 -11.04 -17.06 3.15
CA HIS A 115 -9.60 -17.21 3.01
C HIS A 115 -8.90 -15.86 2.77
N LEU A 116 -7.62 -15.79 3.14
CA LEU A 116 -6.81 -14.58 3.03
C LEU A 116 -6.73 -14.02 1.60
N TYR A 117 -6.70 -14.90 0.60
CA TYR A 117 -6.67 -14.48 -0.81
C TYR A 117 -7.99 -13.84 -1.29
N SER A 118 -9.13 -14.25 -0.73
CA SER A 118 -10.43 -13.60 -1.00
C SER A 118 -10.50 -12.21 -0.34
N TRP A 119 -9.94 -12.08 0.86
CA TRP A 119 -9.77 -10.77 1.49
C TRP A 119 -8.88 -9.83 0.68
N SER A 120 -7.78 -10.35 0.09
CA SER A 120 -6.94 -9.57 -0.81
C SER A 120 -7.72 -8.97 -1.98
N VAL A 121 -8.65 -9.72 -2.60
CA VAL A 121 -9.53 -9.21 -3.67
C VAL A 121 -10.34 -8.00 -3.18
N VAL A 122 -10.96 -8.11 -2.01
CA VAL A 122 -11.76 -7.02 -1.42
C VAL A 122 -10.88 -5.79 -1.16
N VAL A 123 -9.69 -5.98 -0.59
CA VAL A 123 -8.74 -4.89 -0.32
C VAL A 123 -8.36 -4.18 -1.62
N PHE A 124 -8.01 -4.92 -2.69
CA PHE A 124 -7.66 -4.31 -3.97
C PHE A 124 -8.83 -3.56 -4.62
N LEU A 125 -10.06 -4.07 -4.51
CA LEU A 125 -11.25 -3.36 -4.97
C LEU A 125 -11.48 -2.06 -4.18
N VAL A 126 -11.32 -2.09 -2.86
CA VAL A 126 -11.42 -0.89 -2.01
C VAL A 126 -10.35 0.13 -2.39
N VAL A 127 -9.11 -0.30 -2.63
CA VAL A 127 -8.02 0.59 -3.08
C VAL A 127 -8.35 1.21 -4.44
N LEU A 128 -8.83 0.42 -5.41
CA LEU A 128 -9.25 0.94 -6.72
C LEU A 128 -10.36 1.98 -6.60
N LEU A 129 -11.39 1.69 -5.81
CA LEU A 129 -12.50 2.62 -5.57
C LEU A 129 -12.02 3.88 -4.86
N ALA A 130 -11.21 3.75 -3.81
CA ALA A 130 -10.69 4.89 -3.07
C ALA A 130 -9.79 5.77 -3.94
N SER A 131 -8.83 5.19 -4.68
CA SER A 131 -7.96 5.93 -5.60
C SER A 131 -8.73 6.54 -6.77
N GLY A 132 -9.71 5.82 -7.33
CA GLY A 132 -10.55 6.32 -8.43
C GLY A 132 -11.46 7.46 -7.99
N LEU A 133 -12.12 7.33 -6.84
CA LEU A 133 -12.88 8.41 -6.21
C LEU A 133 -11.97 9.60 -5.95
N MET A 134 -10.79 9.39 -5.36
CA MET A 134 -9.83 10.47 -5.12
C MET A 134 -9.35 11.14 -6.40
N LEU A 135 -9.24 10.42 -7.51
CA LEU A 135 -8.87 11.01 -8.78
C LEU A 135 -9.99 11.90 -9.37
N ILE A 136 -11.26 11.48 -9.21
CA ILE A 136 -12.44 12.24 -9.64
C ILE A 136 -12.68 13.48 -8.76
N PHE A 137 -12.53 13.28 -7.45
CA PHE A 137 -12.81 14.27 -6.41
C PHE A 137 -11.60 15.13 -6.05
N GLY A 138 -10.42 14.73 -6.47
CA GLY A 138 -9.14 15.44 -6.33
C GLY A 138 -9.16 16.71 -7.16
N ARG A 139 -9.88 17.71 -6.69
CA ARG A 139 -9.83 19.06 -7.23
C ARG A 139 -8.46 19.61 -6.91
N THR A 140 -7.64 19.77 -7.94
CA THR A 140 -6.41 20.56 -7.85
C THR A 140 -6.76 21.96 -7.32
N PRO A 141 -6.23 22.36 -6.14
CA PRO A 141 -6.47 23.70 -5.60
C PRO A 141 -5.89 24.81 -6.50
N ILE A 142 -5.12 24.45 -7.53
CA ILE A 142 -4.57 25.35 -8.55
C ILE A 142 -5.65 26.15 -9.28
N LEU A 143 -6.89 25.64 -9.45
CA LEU A 143 -7.92 26.42 -10.15
C LEU A 143 -8.52 27.56 -9.29
N HIS A 144 -8.21 27.64 -7.99
CA HIS A 144 -8.84 28.60 -7.06
C HIS A 144 -7.87 29.53 -6.32
N CYS A 145 -6.58 29.54 -6.63
CA CYS A 145 -5.68 30.59 -6.14
C CYS A 145 -4.83 31.16 -7.29
N PRO A 146 -5.33 32.19 -8.00
CA PRO A 146 -4.53 32.91 -8.98
C PRO A 146 -3.45 33.79 -8.33
N THR A 147 -3.30 33.79 -7.00
CA THR A 147 -2.46 34.72 -6.23
C THR A 147 -1.43 34.06 -5.32
N CYS A 148 -0.87 32.91 -5.69
CA CYS A 148 0.38 32.43 -5.07
C CYS A 148 1.60 32.78 -5.94
N HIS A 149 1.70 34.05 -6.34
CA HIS A 149 2.91 34.62 -6.94
C HIS A 149 3.44 35.78 -6.11
N GLU A 150 3.20 35.76 -4.79
CA GLU A 150 3.85 36.69 -3.87
C GLU A 150 5.02 35.97 -3.21
N LYS A 151 6.19 36.59 -3.37
CA LYS A 151 7.52 36.06 -3.03
C LYS A 151 7.60 35.55 -1.59
N GLU A 152 7.39 34.26 -1.37
CA GLU A 152 7.76 33.62 -0.09
C GLU A 152 9.30 33.50 -0.02
N SER A 153 9.86 33.95 1.11
CA SER A 153 11.29 33.88 1.38
C SER A 153 11.78 32.42 1.41
N PRO A 154 12.97 32.10 0.88
CA PRO A 154 13.49 30.73 0.84
C PRO A 154 13.70 30.10 2.23
N GLU A 155 13.83 30.91 3.29
CA GLU A 155 14.00 30.44 4.67
C GLU A 155 12.68 30.01 5.34
N GLU A 156 11.58 30.75 5.17
CA GLU A 156 10.26 30.34 5.69
C GLU A 156 9.74 29.10 4.99
N SER A 157 9.98 28.99 3.68
CA SER A 157 9.67 27.79 2.91
C SER A 157 10.42 26.59 3.50
N LYS A 158 11.75 26.68 3.70
CA LYS A 158 12.57 25.65 4.39
C LYS A 158 12.03 25.27 5.78
N MET A 159 11.61 26.25 6.58
CA MET A 159 11.08 26.02 7.93
C MET A 159 9.73 25.26 7.93
N LYS A 160 8.90 25.50 6.91
CA LYS A 160 7.61 24.80 6.69
C LYS A 160 7.83 23.39 6.11
N TYR A 161 8.88 23.20 5.30
CA TYR A 161 9.32 21.89 4.78
C TYR A 161 9.97 21.00 5.85
N LEU A 162 10.72 21.57 6.82
CA LEU A 162 11.24 20.81 7.97
C LEU A 162 10.19 20.47 9.01
N ARG A 163 9.06 21.20 9.05
CA ARG A 163 7.93 20.89 9.91
C ARG A 163 7.06 19.82 9.27
N LEU A 164 7.63 18.67 8.93
CA LEU A 164 6.79 17.48 8.85
C LEU A 164 6.12 17.36 10.21
N ARG A 165 4.79 17.38 10.22
CA ARG A 165 4.04 16.97 11.40
C ARG A 165 4.51 15.56 11.72
N TRP A 166 4.87 15.32 12.98
CA TRP A 166 5.41 14.05 13.45
C TRP A 166 4.60 12.82 12.99
N TYR A 167 3.29 12.98 12.78
CA TYR A 167 2.38 11.98 12.21
C TYR A 167 2.78 11.47 10.81
N SER A 168 3.31 12.32 9.92
CA SER A 168 3.73 11.92 8.57
C SER A 168 5.06 11.17 8.61
N TRP A 169 5.98 11.56 9.51
CA TRP A 169 7.17 10.76 9.82
C TRP A 169 6.79 9.39 10.40
N ALA A 170 5.86 9.36 11.36
CA ALA A 170 5.40 8.11 11.96
C ALA A 170 4.81 7.16 10.91
N THR A 171 3.98 7.66 9.99
CA THR A 171 3.39 6.86 8.90
C THR A 171 4.46 6.30 7.96
N PHE A 172 5.47 7.11 7.61
CA PHE A 172 6.59 6.67 6.78
C PHE A 172 7.42 5.58 7.47
N TRP A 173 7.73 5.75 8.76
CA TRP A 173 8.47 4.76 9.54
C TRP A 173 7.70 3.45 9.71
N ILE A 174 6.40 3.52 10.00
CA ILE A 174 5.54 2.32 10.12
C ILE A 174 5.52 1.56 8.79
N PHE A 175 5.31 2.28 7.68
CA PHE A 175 5.29 1.66 6.36
C PHE A 175 6.64 1.06 5.98
N GLY A 176 7.73 1.79 6.22
CA GLY A 176 9.09 1.30 5.99
C GLY A 176 9.43 0.06 6.81
N ALA A 177 9.01 0.02 8.07
CA ALA A 177 9.18 -1.15 8.93
C ALA A 177 8.43 -2.37 8.38
N ILE A 178 7.18 -2.20 7.93
CA ILE A 178 6.39 -3.30 7.34
C ILE A 178 7.01 -3.81 6.05
N ILE A 179 7.52 -2.93 5.19
CA ILE A 179 8.26 -3.36 3.99
C ILE A 179 9.46 -4.20 4.39
N LEU A 180 10.25 -3.73 5.35
CA LEU A 180 11.47 -4.41 5.79
C LEU A 180 11.15 -5.80 6.38
N ILE A 181 10.12 -5.90 7.22
CA ILE A 181 9.69 -7.18 7.79
C ILE A 181 9.21 -8.14 6.69
N ASN A 182 8.40 -7.67 5.74
CA ASN A 182 7.94 -8.52 4.62
C ASN A 182 9.08 -8.95 3.69
N ALA A 183 10.03 -8.04 3.42
CA ALA A 183 11.21 -8.35 2.62
C ALA A 183 12.11 -9.36 3.33
N PHE A 184 12.31 -9.20 4.65
CA PHE A 184 13.08 -10.15 5.46
C PHE A 184 12.40 -11.53 5.53
N ALA A 185 11.07 -11.58 5.72
CA ALA A 185 10.32 -12.84 5.70
C ALA A 185 10.43 -13.55 4.34
N THR A 186 10.26 -12.80 3.25
CA THR A 186 10.42 -13.31 1.87
C THR A 186 11.84 -13.83 1.63
N PHE A 187 12.85 -13.11 2.10
CA PHE A 187 14.26 -13.52 2.00
C PHE A 187 14.55 -14.78 2.82
N ALA A 188 14.01 -14.88 4.03
CA ALA A 188 14.13 -16.06 4.89
C ALA A 188 13.49 -17.32 4.27
N GLU A 189 12.39 -17.15 3.52
CA GLU A 189 11.73 -18.23 2.79
C GLU A 189 12.47 -18.64 1.51
N SER A 190 12.96 -17.65 0.75
CA SER A 190 13.66 -17.89 -0.52
C SER A 190 15.07 -18.46 -0.30
N GLY A 191 15.72 -18.11 0.82
CA GLY A 191 17.12 -18.41 1.05
C GLY A 191 18.02 -17.79 -0.02
N PHE A 192 19.01 -18.55 -0.50
CA PHE A 192 19.86 -18.18 -1.63
C PHE A 192 19.35 -18.73 -2.99
N HIS A 193 18.15 -19.30 -3.04
CA HIS A 193 17.60 -19.87 -4.27
C HIS A 193 16.79 -18.83 -5.07
N ALA A 194 16.97 -18.84 -6.40
CA ALA A 194 16.29 -17.91 -7.31
C ALA A 194 14.78 -18.20 -7.51
N PHE A 195 14.30 -19.37 -7.07
CA PHE A 195 12.91 -19.81 -7.23
C PHE A 195 12.33 -20.24 -5.88
N LEU A 196 11.13 -19.73 -5.56
CA LEU A 196 10.36 -20.22 -4.42
C LEU A 196 9.67 -21.54 -4.78
N PRO A 197 9.63 -22.53 -3.86
CA PRO A 197 8.82 -23.72 -4.03
C PRO A 197 7.32 -23.38 -4.00
N ASP A 198 6.52 -24.10 -4.78
CA ASP A 198 5.08 -23.86 -4.90
C ASP A 198 4.30 -24.05 -3.59
N ASN A 199 4.82 -24.86 -2.66
CA ASN A 199 4.29 -25.07 -1.30
C ASN A 199 5.45 -25.11 -0.28
N PRO A 200 5.82 -23.97 0.35
CA PRO A 200 6.84 -23.97 1.38
C PRO A 200 6.34 -24.63 2.68
N SER A 201 7.12 -25.57 3.23
CA SER A 201 6.88 -26.23 4.52
C SER A 201 7.90 -25.82 5.61
N SER A 202 8.89 -25.02 5.24
CA SER A 202 10.05 -24.65 6.06
C SER A 202 10.69 -23.35 5.57
N TYR A 203 11.35 -22.62 6.47
CA TYR A 203 12.22 -21.50 6.09
C TYR A 203 13.58 -22.05 5.62
N ARG A 204 13.83 -22.00 4.31
CA ARG A 204 15.05 -22.56 3.69
C ARG A 204 16.35 -21.91 4.15
N LEU A 205 16.29 -20.76 4.80
CA LEU A 205 17.47 -20.10 5.38
C LEU A 205 17.91 -20.74 6.73
N PHE A 206 17.03 -21.50 7.39
CA PHE A 206 17.32 -22.21 8.63
C PHE A 206 17.39 -23.75 8.45
N GLU A 207 17.02 -24.26 7.27
CA GLU A 207 17.38 -25.61 6.85
C GLU A 207 18.84 -25.62 6.41
N LYS A 208 19.69 -26.24 7.23
CA LYS A 208 21.08 -26.58 6.90
C LYS A 208 21.16 -27.76 5.94
#